data_AF-A0A7Y2PJA7-F1
#
_entry.id   AF-A0A7Y2PJA7-F1
#
_cell.length_a   1.000
_cell.length_b   1.000
_cell.length_c   1.000
_cell.angle_alpha   90.00
_cell.angle_beta   90.00
_cell.angle_gamma   90.00
#
_symmetry.space_group_name_H-M   'P 1'
#
loop_
_entity.id
_entity.type
_entity.pdbx_description
1 polymer ?
#
loop_
_entity_poly.entity_id
_entity_poly.type
_entity_poly.pdbx_seq_one_letter_code
_entity_poly.pdbx_strand_id
1 'polypeptide(L)'
;MLGVDLSGHDLDAPFPRHLINFDSRESQSSRFKLIIDIVDREHLTLRQLINRLAGARGHWVPVGTPVQIADLIEQWFRSGAADGFNVMPPAFPDGFEVFLDEVLPILRQRGLFRSEYAGSTLRDHYGLNRPASRFTLKTA
;
A
#
# COMPACT_ATOMS: atom_id res chain seq x y z
N MET A 1 -10.10 -6.63 10.41
CA MET A 1 -10.40 -5.39 9.65
C MET A 1 -11.72 -4.78 10.10
N LEU A 2 -12.82 -5.54 10.16
CA LEU A 2 -14.10 -5.05 10.68
C LEU A 2 -14.54 -5.70 12.01
N GLY A 3 -13.94 -6.83 12.40
CA GLY A 3 -14.28 -7.50 13.67
C GLY A 3 -15.65 -8.19 13.67
N VAL A 4 -16.20 -8.47 12.48
CA VAL A 4 -17.54 -9.04 12.28
C VAL A 4 -17.43 -10.50 11.82
N ASP A 5 -18.28 -11.36 12.37
CA ASP A 5 -18.52 -12.70 11.86
C ASP A 5 -19.54 -12.63 10.72
N LEU A 6 -19.18 -13.17 9.56
CA LEU A 6 -20.01 -13.19 8.34
C LEU A 6 -20.44 -14.62 7.99
N SER A 7 -20.18 -15.59 8.87
CA SER A 7 -20.58 -16.98 8.67
C SER A 7 -22.10 -17.09 8.52
N GLY A 8 -22.56 -17.84 7.52
CA GLY A 8 -23.99 -18.04 7.27
C GLY A 8 -24.70 -16.89 6.53
N HIS A 9 -24.02 -15.80 6.21
CA HIS A 9 -24.58 -14.75 5.36
C HIS A 9 -24.51 -15.12 3.87
N ASP A 10 -25.54 -14.73 3.12
CA ASP A 10 -25.57 -14.89 1.66
C ASP A 10 -24.52 -13.99 1.01
N LEU A 11 -23.67 -14.60 0.18
CA LEU A 11 -22.60 -13.92 -0.55
C LEU A 11 -23.14 -12.94 -1.59
N ASP A 12 -24.34 -13.19 -2.14
CA ASP A 12 -24.93 -12.38 -3.19
C ASP A 12 -25.94 -11.34 -2.65
N ALA A 13 -26.16 -11.32 -1.33
CA ALA A 13 -26.87 -10.26 -0.63
C ALA A 13 -25.97 -9.04 -0.34
N PRO A 14 -26.55 -7.84 -0.15
CA PRO A 14 -25.81 -6.66 0.32
C PRO A 14 -25.04 -6.93 1.61
N PHE A 15 -23.88 -6.28 1.77
CA PHE A 15 -23.11 -6.39 3.01
C PHE A 15 -23.98 -6.07 4.25
N PRO A 16 -23.99 -6.92 5.29
CA PRO A 16 -24.83 -6.75 6.48
C PRO A 16 -24.32 -5.61 7.37
N ARG A 17 -24.56 -4.37 6.93
CA ARG A 17 -24.03 -3.13 7.53
C ARG A 17 -24.42 -2.93 8.99
N HIS A 18 -25.51 -3.54 9.45
CA HIS A 18 -26.00 -3.49 10.82
C HIS A 18 -25.11 -4.27 11.81
N LEU A 19 -24.26 -5.19 11.34
CA LEU A 19 -23.33 -5.94 12.20
C LEU A 19 -22.09 -5.15 12.60
N ILE A 20 -21.87 -3.97 12.01
CA ILE A 20 -20.69 -3.16 12.30
C ILE A 20 -20.82 -2.52 13.68
N ASN A 21 -19.84 -2.80 14.54
CA ASN A 21 -19.68 -2.13 15.83
C ASN A 21 -18.73 -0.93 15.72
N PHE A 22 -19.28 0.29 15.74
CA PHE A 22 -18.50 1.54 15.68
C PHE A 22 -17.81 1.90 17.00
N ASP A 23 -18.18 1.28 18.10
CA ASP A 23 -17.57 1.50 19.41
C ASP A 23 -16.41 0.53 19.70
N SER A 24 -16.09 -0.34 18.74
CA SER A 24 -14.96 -1.28 18.84
C SER A 24 -13.59 -0.59 18.77
N ARG A 25 -12.53 -1.27 19.22
CA ARG A 25 -11.15 -0.76 19.07
C ARG A 25 -10.76 -0.67 17.60
N GLU A 26 -11.25 -1.61 16.79
CA GLU A 26 -11.00 -1.71 15.35
C GLU A 26 -11.54 -0.50 14.59
N SER A 27 -12.63 0.11 15.07
CA SER A 27 -13.26 1.27 14.43
C SER A 27 -12.38 2.51 14.39
N GLN A 28 -11.40 2.59 15.29
CA GLN A 28 -10.43 3.69 15.36
C GLN A 28 -9.34 3.57 14.28
N SER A 29 -9.27 2.46 13.55
CA SER A 29 -8.28 2.27 12.50
C SER A 29 -8.69 2.94 11.19
N SER A 30 -7.73 3.58 10.52
CA SER A 30 -7.95 4.17 9.18
C SER A 30 -8.45 3.13 8.16
N ARG A 31 -8.04 1.87 8.32
CA ARG A 31 -8.47 0.75 7.47
C ARG A 31 -9.94 0.41 7.67
N PHE A 32 -10.43 0.44 8.91
CA PHE A 32 -11.85 0.22 9.19
C PHE A 32 -12.69 1.28 8.47
N LYS A 33 -12.34 2.56 8.66
CA LYS A 33 -13.04 3.68 8.02
C LYS A 33 -13.08 3.53 6.50
N LEU A 34 -11.94 3.25 5.86
CA LEU A 34 -11.87 3.05 4.42
C LEU A 34 -12.84 1.97 3.91
N ILE A 35 -12.94 0.85 4.61
CA ILE A 35 -13.83 -0.24 4.20
C ILE A 35 -15.30 0.15 4.37
N ILE A 36 -15.64 0.85 5.46
CA ILE A 36 -16.99 1.37 5.66
C ILE A 36 -17.36 2.40 4.60
N ASP A 37 -16.45 3.32 4.25
CA ASP A 37 -16.68 4.31 3.20
C ASP A 37 -16.94 3.63 1.84
N ILE A 38 -16.27 2.51 1.53
CA ILE A 38 -16.54 1.71 0.32
C ILE A 38 -17.93 1.07 0.39
N VAL A 39 -18.27 0.42 1.51
CA VAL A 39 -19.57 -0.24 1.72
C VAL A 39 -20.72 0.77 1.57
N ASP A 40 -20.58 1.93 2.19
CA ASP A 40 -21.62 2.97 2.22
C ASP A 40 -21.77 3.66 0.86
N ARG A 41 -20.68 3.83 0.10
CA ARG A 41 -20.71 4.47 -1.21
C ARG A 41 -21.18 3.53 -2.32
N GLU A 42 -20.73 2.29 -2.31
CA GLU A 42 -20.87 1.37 -3.45
C GLU A 42 -21.97 0.32 -3.27
N HIS A 43 -22.50 0.16 -2.06
CA HIS A 43 -23.59 -0.79 -1.75
C HIS A 43 -23.34 -2.22 -2.27
N LEU A 44 -22.10 -2.67 -2.14
CA LEU A 44 -21.63 -3.95 -2.67
C LEU A 44 -22.30 -5.15 -1.98
N THR A 45 -22.44 -6.25 -2.72
CA THR A 45 -22.71 -7.56 -2.12
C THR A 45 -21.53 -8.02 -1.27
N LEU A 46 -21.76 -8.97 -0.36
CA LEU A 46 -20.70 -9.55 0.45
C LEU A 46 -19.57 -10.14 -0.43
N ARG A 47 -19.91 -10.86 -1.51
CA ARG A 47 -18.95 -11.40 -2.49
C ARG A 47 -18.14 -10.30 -3.17
N GLN A 48 -18.80 -9.23 -3.60
CA GLN A 48 -18.14 -8.11 -4.27
C GLN A 48 -17.18 -7.39 -3.32
N LEU A 49 -17.58 -7.15 -2.06
CA LEU A 49 -16.71 -6.56 -1.05
C LEU A 49 -15.49 -7.44 -0.78
N ILE A 50 -15.68 -8.75 -0.63
CA ILE A 50 -14.57 -9.71 -0.45
C ILE A 50 -13.60 -9.64 -1.64
N ASN A 51 -14.10 -9.72 -2.87
CA ASN A 51 -13.26 -9.65 -4.08
C ASN A 51 -12.52 -8.31 -4.18
N ARG A 52 -13.18 -7.21 -3.85
CA ARG A 52 -12.60 -5.86 -3.84
C ARG A 52 -11.44 -5.76 -2.85
N LEU A 53 -11.58 -6.39 -1.68
CA LEU A 53 -10.55 -6.40 -0.63
C LEU A 53 -9.50 -7.50 -0.84
N ALA A 54 -9.77 -8.52 -1.65
CA ALA A 54 -8.85 -9.64 -1.86
C ALA A 54 -7.53 -9.21 -2.52
N GLY A 55 -7.61 -8.32 -3.51
CA GLY A 55 -6.44 -7.93 -4.30
C GLY A 55 -5.39 -7.11 -3.54
N ALA A 56 -5.82 -6.16 -2.72
CA ALA A 56 -4.89 -5.29 -2.00
C ALA A 56 -5.38 -4.83 -0.64
N ARG A 57 -6.41 -5.48 -0.08
CA ARG A 57 -6.96 -5.18 1.26
C ARG A 57 -7.38 -3.72 1.44
N GLY A 58 -7.68 -2.99 0.36
CA GLY A 58 -7.98 -1.55 0.39
C GLY A 58 -6.77 -0.64 0.13
N HIS A 59 -5.59 -1.18 -0.17
CA HIS A 59 -4.52 -0.38 -0.79
C HIS A 59 -4.93 0.03 -2.20
N TRP A 60 -4.28 1.10 -2.68
CA TRP A 60 -4.47 1.57 -4.05
C TRP A 60 -3.97 0.53 -5.04
N VAL A 61 -4.80 0.19 -6.03
CA VAL A 61 -4.50 -0.82 -7.07
C VAL A 61 -4.56 -0.16 -8.44
N PRO A 62 -3.51 0.57 -8.85
CA PRO A 62 -3.44 1.09 -10.21
C PRO A 62 -3.29 -0.06 -11.19
N VAL A 63 -4.02 0.01 -12.31
CA VAL A 63 -3.94 -0.95 -13.41
C VAL A 63 -3.66 -0.17 -14.69
N GLY A 64 -2.60 -0.54 -15.40
CA GLY A 64 -2.18 0.16 -16.61
C GLY A 64 -0.89 -0.40 -17.19
N THR A 65 -0.43 0.24 -18.26
CA THR A 65 0.87 -0.04 -18.89
C THR A 65 2.04 0.36 -17.99
N PRO A 66 3.25 -0.16 -18.23
CA PRO A 66 4.44 0.22 -17.45
C PRO A 66 4.69 1.74 -17.40
N VAL A 67 4.48 2.43 -18.52
CA VAL A 67 4.59 3.90 -18.62
C VAL A 67 3.55 4.58 -17.72
N GLN A 68 2.29 4.16 -17.77
CA GLN A 68 1.24 4.74 -16.93
C GLN A 68 1.52 4.53 -15.43
N ILE A 69 2.04 3.36 -15.04
CA ILE A 69 2.43 3.11 -13.64
C ILE A 69 3.61 4.00 -13.25
N ALA A 70 4.62 4.18 -14.12
CA ALA A 70 5.73 5.08 -13.87
C ALA A 70 5.29 6.55 -13.77
N ASP A 71 4.37 7.01 -14.63
CA ASP A 71 3.79 8.36 -14.59
C ASP A 71 3.08 8.63 -13.26
N LEU A 72 2.32 7.64 -12.77
CA LEU A 72 1.64 7.71 -11.49
C LEU A 72 2.61 7.83 -10.29
N ILE A 73 3.67 7.00 -10.29
CA ILE A 73 4.73 7.04 -9.27
C ILE A 73 5.43 8.41 -9.30
N GLU A 74 5.78 8.88 -10.50
CA GLU A 74 6.42 10.18 -10.71
C GLU A 74 5.56 11.33 -10.21
N GLN A 75 4.27 11.33 -10.54
CA GLN A 75 3.33 12.36 -10.10
C GLN A 75 3.33 12.45 -8.57
N TRP A 76 3.17 11.33 -7.87
CA TRP A 76 3.11 11.30 -6.41
C TRP A 76 4.42 11.71 -5.77
N PHE A 77 5.55 11.28 -6.32
CA PHE A 77 6.86 11.67 -5.81
C PHE A 77 7.12 13.16 -6.00
N ARG A 78 6.93 13.68 -7.22
CA ARG A 78 7.18 15.10 -7.53
C ARG A 78 6.20 16.05 -6.85
N SER A 79 4.98 15.61 -6.57
CA SER A 79 4.02 16.41 -5.81
C SER A 79 4.25 16.37 -4.29
N GLY A 80 5.26 15.64 -3.80
CA GLY A 80 5.52 15.47 -2.37
C GLY A 80 4.47 14.62 -1.65
N ALA A 81 3.70 13.79 -2.37
CA ALA A 81 2.72 12.89 -1.78
C ALA A 81 3.35 11.63 -1.19
N ALA A 82 4.53 11.23 -1.67
CA ALA A 82 5.28 10.08 -1.17
C ALA A 82 6.78 10.19 -1.44
N ASP A 83 7.62 9.78 -0.49
CA ASP A 83 9.08 9.62 -0.69
C ASP A 83 9.48 8.23 -1.20
N GLY A 84 8.55 7.28 -1.17
CA GLY A 84 8.78 5.90 -1.57
C GLY A 84 7.48 5.09 -1.53
N PHE A 85 7.55 3.88 -2.09
CA PHE A 85 6.38 3.03 -2.32
C PHE A 85 6.61 1.62 -1.80
N ASN A 86 5.60 1.05 -1.17
CA ASN A 86 5.55 -0.37 -0.89
C ASN A 86 4.83 -1.07 -2.04
N VAL A 87 5.59 -1.76 -2.90
CA VAL A 87 5.07 -2.47 -4.06
C VAL A 87 4.59 -3.86 -3.61
N MET A 88 3.29 -4.13 -3.75
CA MET A 88 2.66 -5.39 -3.34
C MET A 88 1.95 -6.02 -4.54
N PRO A 89 2.66 -6.80 -5.37
CA PRO A 89 2.06 -7.49 -6.50
C PRO A 89 1.00 -8.51 -6.06
N PRO A 90 -0.08 -8.70 -6.85
CA PRO A 90 -1.14 -9.65 -6.50
C PRO A 90 -0.68 -11.12 -6.60
N ALA A 91 0.37 -11.39 -7.37
CA ALA A 91 1.01 -12.68 -7.49
C ALA A 91 2.53 -12.51 -7.34
N PHE A 92 3.15 -13.36 -6.54
CA PHE A 92 4.58 -13.35 -6.30
C PHE A 92 5.16 -14.73 -6.65
N PRO A 93 6.29 -14.81 -7.40
CA PRO A 93 7.15 -13.69 -7.79
C PRO A 93 6.73 -12.96 -9.07
N ASP A 94 5.95 -13.59 -9.96
CA ASP A 94 5.75 -13.17 -11.34
C ASP A 94 5.31 -11.70 -11.50
N GLY A 95 4.36 -11.23 -10.67
CA GLY A 95 3.91 -9.85 -10.72
C GLY A 95 4.96 -8.83 -10.26
N PHE A 96 5.90 -9.26 -9.41
CA PHE A 96 7.04 -8.44 -9.02
C PHE A 96 8.08 -8.36 -10.14
N GLU A 97 8.36 -9.48 -10.80
CA GLU A 97 9.30 -9.55 -11.93
C GLU A 97 8.88 -8.61 -13.05
N VAL A 98 7.59 -8.60 -13.43
CA VAL A 98 7.07 -7.64 -14.42
C VAL A 98 7.32 -6.18 -14.01
N PHE A 99 7.16 -5.85 -12.72
CA PHE A 99 7.45 -4.49 -12.25
C PHE A 99 8.95 -4.15 -12.35
N LEU A 100 9.82 -5.11 -11.98
CA LEU A 100 11.27 -4.94 -12.07
C LEU A 100 11.77 -4.81 -13.51
N ASP A 101 11.17 -5.55 -14.44
CA ASP A 101 11.62 -5.61 -15.81
C ASP A 101 11.06 -4.46 -16.66
N GLU A 102 9.82 -4.03 -16.40
CA GLU A 102 9.12 -3.08 -17.27
C GLU A 102 9.01 -1.67 -16.66
N VAL A 103 8.85 -1.54 -15.35
CA VAL A 103 8.61 -0.23 -14.69
C VAL A 103 9.90 0.35 -14.14
N LEU A 104 10.72 -0.47 -13.47
CA LEU A 104 11.96 0.00 -12.84
C LEU A 104 12.94 0.67 -13.81
N PRO A 105 13.13 0.19 -15.07
CA PRO A 105 14.00 0.87 -16.03
C PRO A 105 13.51 2.28 -16.38
N ILE A 106 12.20 2.47 -16.53
CA ILE A 106 11.59 3.78 -16.79
C ILE A 106 11.86 4.72 -15.62
N LEU A 107 11.66 4.25 -14.38
CA LEU A 107 11.93 5.05 -13.18
C LEU A 107 13.40 5.45 -13.07
N ARG A 108 14.33 4.55 -13.40
CA ARG A 108 15.77 4.85 -13.46
C ARG A 108 16.09 5.88 -14.54
N GLN A 109 15.56 5.72 -15.74
CA GLN A 109 15.75 6.67 -16.84
C GLN A 109 15.27 8.08 -16.47
N ARG A 110 14.19 8.17 -15.68
CA ARG A 110 13.63 9.44 -15.19
C ARG A 110 14.33 10.00 -13.94
N GLY A 111 15.36 9.31 -13.43
CA GLY A 111 16.08 9.71 -12.22
C GLY A 111 15.26 9.58 -10.93
N LEU A 112 14.21 8.75 -10.94
CA LEU A 112 13.31 8.51 -9.80
C LEU A 112 13.73 7.29 -8.97
N PHE A 113 14.67 6.48 -9.47
CA PHE A 113 15.21 5.35 -8.74
C PHE A 113 16.71 5.19 -9.02
N ARG A 114 17.44 4.72 -8.00
CA ARG A 114 18.89 4.51 -8.08
C ARG A 114 19.27 3.43 -9.11
N SER A 115 20.37 3.65 -9.81
CA SER A 115 21.03 2.65 -10.66
C SER A 115 21.91 1.69 -9.85
N GLU A 116 22.52 2.20 -8.78
CA GLU A 116 23.47 1.46 -7.93
C GLU A 116 23.30 1.78 -6.44
N TYR A 117 23.89 0.96 -5.58
CA TYR A 117 23.89 1.17 -4.14
C TYR A 117 25.16 1.91 -3.71
N ALA A 118 25.00 3.03 -3.01
CA ALA A 118 26.12 3.87 -2.57
C ALA A 118 26.68 3.52 -1.17
N GLY A 119 26.20 2.46 -0.52
CA GLY A 119 26.61 2.09 0.83
C GLY A 119 26.21 0.67 1.22
N SER A 120 26.59 0.25 2.43
CA SER A 120 26.45 -1.13 2.91
C SER A 120 25.32 -1.32 3.91
N THR A 121 24.73 -0.23 4.41
CA THR A 121 23.63 -0.27 5.36
C THR A 121 22.32 0.23 4.75
N LEU A 122 21.21 -0.23 5.30
CA LEU A 122 19.88 0.26 4.92
C LEU A 122 19.74 1.78 5.13
N ARG A 123 20.46 2.36 6.11
CA ARG A 123 20.46 3.81 6.33
C ARG A 123 21.12 4.55 5.17
N ASP A 124 22.24 4.04 4.66
CA ASP A 124 22.93 4.62 3.50
C ASP A 124 22.00 4.61 2.28
N HIS A 125 21.22 3.53 2.09
CA HIS A 125 20.28 3.41 0.98
C HIS A 125 19.10 4.38 1.04
N TYR A 126 18.79 4.90 2.24
CA TYR A 126 17.77 5.91 2.47
C TYR A 126 18.36 7.33 2.67
N GLY A 127 19.67 7.52 2.53
CA GLY A 127 20.32 8.81 2.78
C GLY A 127 20.25 9.26 4.25
N LEU A 128 20.16 8.32 5.19
CA LEU A 128 20.02 8.60 6.61
C LEU A 128 21.35 8.50 7.35
N ASN A 129 21.64 9.49 8.20
CA ASN A 129 22.80 9.44 9.07
C ASN A 129 22.70 8.31 10.11
N ARG A 130 23.84 7.72 10.46
CA ARG A 130 23.92 6.78 11.60
C ARG A 130 23.80 7.58 12.90
N PRO A 131 22.83 7.25 13.78
CA PRO A 131 22.71 7.94 15.06
C PRO A 131 23.92 7.60 15.94
N ALA A 132 24.46 8.62 16.61
CA ALA A 132 25.46 8.41 17.66
C ALA A 132 24.85 7.57 18.79
N SER A 133 25.66 6.73 19.43
CA SER A 133 25.20 6.05 20.63
C SER A 133 24.94 7.09 21.72
N ARG A 134 23.87 6.90 22.50
CA ARG A 134 23.55 7.76 23.65
C ARG A 134 24.64 7.76 24.72
N PHE A 135 25.57 6.80 24.65
CA PHE A 135 26.71 6.64 25.55
C PHE A 135 28.04 7.11 24.94
N THR A 136 28.05 7.61 23.70
CA THR A 136 29.25 8.18 23.10
C THR A 136 29.59 9.47 23.84
N LEU A 137 30.79 9.55 24.44
CA LEU A 137 31.28 10.78 25.07
C LEU A 137 31.33 11.90 24.02
N LYS A 138 30.65 13.02 24.28
CA LYS A 138 30.83 14.23 23.48
C LYS A 138 32.27 14.69 23.68
N THR A 139 33.08 14.58 22.64
CA THR A 139 34.42 15.18 22.65
C THR A 139 34.23 16.69 22.78
N ALA A 140 34.89 17.28 23.79
CA ALA A 140 34.85 18.71 24.09
C ALA A 140 35.52 19.54 23.00
#